data_AF-M0NCC6-F1
#
_entry.id   AF-M0NCC6-F1
#
_cell.length_a   1.000
_cell.length_b   1.000
_cell.length_c   1.000
_cell.angle_alpha   90.00
_cell.angle_beta   90.00
_cell.angle_gamma   90.00
#
_symmetry.space_group_name_H-M   'P 1'
#
loop_
_entity.id
_entity.type
_entity.pdbx_description
1 polymer ?
#
loop_
_entity_poly.entity_id
_entity_poly.type
_entity_poly.pdbx_seq_one_letter_code
_entity_poly.pdbx_strand_id
1 'polypeptide(L)'
;DNGSEVHEVIFNREMTEEFADITLAEAKERAMDALDTTVVADDITEDVLGKYYRVSGPELGRYVLVDEYERLGARTDSEDVLITARSL
;
A
#
# COMPACT_ATOMS: atom_id res chain seq x y z
N ASP A 1 6.33 5.35 6.04
CA ASP A 1 7.61 5.92 6.51
C ASP A 1 8.36 6.46 5.30
N ASN A 2 8.76 7.73 5.33
CA ASN A 2 9.54 8.38 4.27
C ASN A 2 11.02 8.62 4.68
N GLY A 3 11.46 8.06 5.81
CA GLY A 3 12.78 8.23 6.41
C GLY A 3 12.89 9.43 7.36
N SER A 4 11.86 10.28 7.42
CA SER A 4 11.79 11.43 8.35
C SER A 4 10.63 11.30 9.33
N GLU A 5 9.52 10.74 8.86
CA GLU A 5 8.26 10.69 9.59
C GLU A 5 7.43 9.45 9.21
N VAL A 6 6.64 9.01 10.18
CA VAL A 6 5.68 7.93 10.02
C VAL A 6 4.31 8.54 9.75
N HIS A 7 3.77 8.24 8.58
CA HIS A 7 2.42 8.59 8.16
C HIS A 7 1.49 7.40 8.36
N GLU A 8 0.31 7.64 8.90
CA GLU A 8 -0.77 6.66 8.91
C GLU A 8 -1.76 7.00 7.80
N VAL A 9 -2.09 5.98 7.00
CA VAL A 9 -2.95 6.11 5.83
C VAL A 9 -4.20 5.27 6.02
N ILE A 10 -5.35 5.79 5.62
CA ILE A 10 -6.63 5.08 5.69
C ILE A 10 -7.19 4.94 4.28
N PHE A 11 -7.32 3.69 3.84
CA PHE A 11 -7.96 3.34 2.58
C PHE A 11 -9.44 3.14 2.81
N ASN A 12 -10.26 3.51 1.82
CA ASN A 12 -11.65 3.10 1.79
C ASN A 12 -11.77 1.62 1.41
N ARG A 13 -12.97 1.05 1.48
CA ARG A 13 -13.20 -0.37 1.15
C ARG A 13 -12.76 -0.72 -0.27
N GLU A 14 -13.18 0.05 -1.27
CA GLU A 14 -12.92 -0.25 -2.69
C GLU A 14 -11.41 -0.28 -2.97
N MET A 15 -10.69 0.71 -2.47
CA MET A 15 -9.24 0.76 -2.61
C MET A 15 -8.53 -0.29 -1.76
N THR A 16 -9.09 -0.70 -0.61
CA THR A 16 -8.51 -1.80 0.17
C THR A 16 -8.65 -3.12 -0.59
N GLU A 17 -9.79 -3.38 -1.22
CA GLU A 17 -10.01 -4.58 -2.02
C GLU A 17 -9.08 -4.61 -3.25
N GLU A 18 -8.92 -3.47 -3.92
CA GLU A 18 -7.97 -3.32 -5.04
C GLU A 18 -6.51 -3.51 -4.59
N PHE A 19 -6.13 -2.85 -3.51
CA PHE A 19 -4.76 -2.88 -3.00
C PHE A 19 -4.35 -4.28 -2.52
N ALA A 20 -5.26 -4.98 -1.84
CA ALA A 20 -5.03 -6.30 -1.27
C ALA A 20 -5.36 -7.44 -2.24
N ASP A 21 -5.86 -7.14 -3.44
CA ASP A 21 -6.32 -8.12 -4.44
C ASP A 21 -7.26 -9.19 -3.84
N ILE A 22 -8.17 -8.74 -2.96
CA ILE A 22 -9.15 -9.61 -2.27
C ILE A 22 -10.41 -8.82 -1.91
N THR A 23 -11.58 -9.39 -2.19
CA THR A 23 -12.85 -8.76 -1.79
C THR A 23 -13.12 -8.94 -0.28
N LEU A 24 -13.97 -8.09 0.30
CA LEU A 24 -14.42 -8.26 1.69
C LEU A 24 -15.13 -9.61 1.91
N ALA A 25 -15.80 -10.15 0.89
CA ALA A 25 -16.47 -11.44 0.97
C ALA A 25 -15.45 -12.59 1.07
N GLU A 26 -14.45 -12.61 0.20
CA GLU A 26 -13.38 -13.60 0.20
C GLU A 26 -12.53 -13.52 1.48
N ALA A 27 -12.24 -12.29 1.94
CA ALA A 27 -11.55 -12.08 3.21
C ALA A 27 -12.31 -12.71 4.39
N LYS A 28 -13.65 -12.54 4.43
CA LYS A 28 -14.49 -13.17 5.46
C LYS A 28 -14.51 -14.69 5.34
N GLU A 29 -14.62 -15.22 4.13
CA GLU A 29 -14.59 -16.66 3.88
C GLU A 29 -13.27 -17.27 4.36
N ARG A 30 -12.14 -16.68 3.98
CA ARG A 30 -10.81 -17.12 4.42
C ARG A 30 -10.67 -17.11 5.94
N ALA A 31 -11.13 -16.05 6.59
CA ALA A 31 -11.12 -15.96 8.06
C ALA A 31 -12.00 -17.04 8.73
N MET A 32 -13.16 -17.37 8.12
CA MET A 32 -14.03 -18.45 8.62
C MET A 32 -13.39 -19.82 8.43
N ASP A 33 -12.74 -20.07 7.30
CA ASP A 33 -12.05 -21.34 7.01
C ASP A 33 -10.85 -21.56 7.94
N ALA A 34 -10.08 -20.50 8.21
CA ALA A 34 -8.96 -20.54 9.14
C ALA A 34 -9.41 -20.53 10.61
N LEU A 35 -10.66 -20.15 10.89
CA LEU A 35 -11.17 -19.80 12.22
C LEU A 35 -10.31 -18.73 12.92
N ASP A 36 -9.62 -17.91 12.14
CA ASP A 36 -8.72 -16.86 12.59
C ASP A 36 -8.78 -15.67 11.64
N THR A 37 -9.14 -14.50 12.18
CA THR A 37 -9.21 -13.26 11.42
C THR A 37 -7.85 -12.66 11.11
N THR A 38 -6.77 -13.08 11.81
CA THR A 38 -5.44 -12.52 11.57
C THR A 38 -4.85 -12.97 10.24
N VAL A 39 -5.26 -14.13 9.71
CA VAL A 39 -4.75 -14.67 8.43
C VAL A 39 -4.87 -13.63 7.30
N VAL A 40 -6.00 -12.93 7.22
CA VAL A 40 -6.20 -11.88 6.21
C VAL A 40 -5.21 -10.73 6.40
N ALA A 41 -4.97 -10.32 7.65
CA ALA A 41 -4.03 -9.25 7.96
C ALA A 41 -2.59 -9.66 7.69
N ASP A 42 -2.23 -10.91 7.97
CA ASP A 42 -0.90 -11.47 7.71
C ASP A 42 -0.62 -11.49 6.20
N ASP A 43 -1.58 -11.98 5.40
CA ASP A 43 -1.48 -11.99 3.93
C ASP A 43 -1.26 -10.57 3.37
N ILE A 44 -2.08 -9.61 3.80
CA ILE A 44 -1.94 -8.21 3.38
C ILE A 44 -0.60 -7.63 3.84
N THR A 45 -0.14 -7.98 5.04
CA THR A 45 1.12 -7.49 5.60
C THR A 45 2.31 -7.97 4.78
N GLU A 46 2.36 -9.25 4.41
CA GLU A 46 3.38 -9.80 3.53
C GLU A 46 3.42 -9.05 2.19
N ASP A 47 2.26 -8.62 1.70
CA ASP A 47 2.14 -7.85 0.48
C ASP A 47 2.39 -6.34 0.63
N VAL A 48 2.45 -5.77 1.82
CA VAL A 48 2.72 -4.33 2.00
C VAL A 48 4.18 -4.10 2.35
N LEU A 49 4.74 -4.96 3.21
CA LEU A 49 6.02 -4.72 3.85
C LEU A 49 7.16 -4.67 2.82
N GLY A 50 8.03 -3.67 2.99
CA GLY A 50 9.21 -3.48 2.13
C GLY A 50 8.91 -2.84 0.77
N LYS A 51 7.64 -2.53 0.45
CA LYS A 51 7.24 -1.84 -0.79
C LYS A 51 7.10 -0.33 -0.52
N TYR A 52 7.42 0.48 -1.53
CA TYR A 52 7.26 1.94 -1.47
C TYR A 52 6.01 2.37 -2.21
N TYR A 53 5.31 3.36 -1.66
CA TYR A 53 4.08 3.90 -2.22
C TYR A 53 4.11 5.42 -2.22
N ARG A 54 3.55 6.01 -3.27
CA ARG A 54 3.07 7.39 -3.27
C ARG A 54 1.58 7.35 -2.96
N VAL A 55 1.13 8.23 -2.08
CA VAL A 55 -0.26 8.30 -1.61
C VAL A 55 -0.68 9.75 -1.60
N SER A 56 -1.91 10.05 -2.02
CA SER A 56 -2.48 11.39 -1.98
C SER A 56 -3.91 11.39 -1.44
N GLY A 57 -4.30 12.51 -0.83
CA GLY A 57 -5.64 12.77 -0.29
C GLY A 57 -5.62 13.71 0.93
N PRO A 58 -6.78 14.01 1.53
CA PRO A 58 -6.89 14.97 2.61
C PRO A 58 -6.35 14.43 3.94
N GLU A 59 -5.75 15.33 4.72
CA GLU A 59 -5.32 15.04 6.08
C GLU A 59 -6.49 15.15 7.07
N LEU A 60 -6.66 14.13 7.90
CA LEU A 60 -7.58 14.08 9.03
C LEU A 60 -6.80 13.83 10.32
N GLY A 61 -6.35 14.91 10.95
CA GLY A 61 -5.52 14.82 12.16
C GLY A 61 -4.16 14.21 11.85
N ARG A 62 -3.92 12.97 12.30
CA ARG A 62 -2.68 12.20 12.03
C ARG A 62 -2.77 11.27 10.83
N TYR A 63 -3.96 11.19 10.22
CA TYR A 63 -4.25 10.26 9.14
C TYR A 63 -4.27 10.99 7.81
N VAL A 64 -3.81 10.33 6.75
CA VAL A 64 -4.10 10.70 5.36
C VAL A 64 -5.21 9.79 4.85
N LEU A 65 -6.34 10.36 4.45
CA LEU A 65 -7.41 9.60 3.80
C LEU A 65 -7.02 9.43 2.34
N VAL A 66 -6.92 8.20 1.86
CA VAL A 66 -6.38 7.92 0.52
C VAL A 66 -7.45 8.15 -0.54
N ASP A 67 -7.15 9.06 -1.47
CA ASP A 67 -7.90 9.28 -2.71
C ASP A 67 -7.21 8.63 -3.92
N GLU A 68 -5.87 8.55 -3.89
CA GLU A 68 -5.07 7.91 -4.93
C GLU A 68 -3.79 7.30 -4.32
N TYR A 69 -3.36 6.16 -4.84
CA TYR A 69 -2.09 5.55 -4.48
C TYR A 69 -1.40 4.96 -5.71
N GLU A 70 -0.07 4.97 -5.68
CA GLU A 70 0.78 4.40 -6.71
C GLU A 70 1.89 3.59 -6.02
N ARG A 71 2.01 2.31 -6.37
CA ARG A 71 3.17 1.52 -5.96
C ARG A 71 4.39 2.00 -6.73
N LEU A 72 5.37 2.52 -6.01
CA LEU A 72 6.66 2.89 -6.58
C LEU A 72 7.45 1.60 -6.83
N GLY A 73 7.99 1.45 -8.05
CA GLY A 73 8.89 0.36 -8.37
C GLY A 73 10.08 0.30 -7.40
N ALA A 74 10.73 -0.85 -7.32
CA ALA A 74 12.05 -0.93 -6.67
C ALA A 74 12.94 0.18 -7.25
N ARG A 75 13.76 0.82 -6.40
CA ARG A 75 14.69 1.91 -6.78
C ARG A 75 15.14 1.67 -8.21
N THR A 76 14.69 2.51 -9.14
CA THR A 76 15.26 2.57 -10.48
C THR A 76 16.76 2.60 -10.29
N ASP A 77 17.48 1.67 -10.92
CA ASP A 77 18.93 1.64 -10.88
C ASP A 77 19.42 3.08 -11.07
N SER A 78 20.30 3.55 -10.19
CA SER A 78 20.68 4.97 -10.22
C SER A 78 21.22 5.39 -11.59
N GLU A 79 21.73 4.42 -12.36
CA GLU A 79 22.07 4.54 -13.77
C GLU A 79 20.89 4.93 -14.68
N ASP A 80 19.71 4.33 -14.56
CA ASP A 80 18.54 4.65 -15.39
C ASP A 80 18.01 6.08 -15.14
N VAL A 81 18.09 6.54 -13.89
CA VAL A 81 17.74 7.93 -13.52
C VAL A 81 18.75 8.91 -14.13
N LEU A 82 20.04 8.58 -14.08
CA LEU A 82 21.11 9.41 -14.65
C LEU A 82 21.09 9.43 -16.18
N ILE A 83 20.73 8.31 -16.82
CA ILE A 83 20.55 8.22 -18.28
C ILE A 83 19.41 9.16 -18.73
N THR A 84 18.28 9.13 -18.02
CA THR A 84 17.16 10.03 -18.31
C THR A 84 17.55 11.51 -18.17
N ALA A 85 18.25 11.87 -17.10
CA ALA A 85 18.69 13.24 -16.85
C ALA A 85 19.72 13.76 -17.88
N ARG A 86 20.53 12.87 -18.47
CA ARG A 86 21.52 13.24 -19.49
C ARG A 86 20.93 13.37 -20.90
N SER A 87 19.72 12.85 -21.10
CA SER A 87 19.01 12.87 -22.39
C SER A 87 18.13 14.12 -22.60
N LEU A 88 18.04 15.01 -21.61
CA LEU A 88 17.35 16.31 -21.67
C LEU A 88 18.36 17.44 -21.87
#